data_AF-A0A3B9S0J8-F1
#
_entry.id   AF-A0A3B9S0J8-F1
#
_cell.length_a   1.000
_cell.length_b   1.000
_cell.length_c   1.000
_cell.angle_alpha   90.00
_cell.angle_beta   90.00
_cell.angle_gamma   90.00
#
_symmetry.space_group_name_H-M   'P 1'
#
loop_
_entity.id
_entity.type
_entity.pdbx_description
1 polymer ?
#
loop_
_entity_poly.entity_id
_entity_poly.type
_entity_poly.pdbx_seq_one_letter_code
_entity_poly.pdbx_strand_id
1 'polypeptide(L)'
;MHDVLDIIRNVQSLYALGPTLGILKDFERVLDELDVYVFDNWPEGELLEGPIDARHFVTCSFMWPEEKMPDPSGGKRLLDRGCKVTYKKDELLKPRVIKSPGDYRPGTTKGKIDSHPIWVVEIRMPKELIGNFKYGKDNIESQDETDTQQAGDLNTLDAS
;
A
#
# COMPACT_ATOMS: atom_id res chain seq x y z
N MET A 1 15.83 0.90 6.79
CA MET A 1 16.66 1.66 5.84
C MET A 1 16.27 1.20 4.46
N HIS A 2 15.79 2.12 3.63
CA HIS A 2 15.33 1.84 2.26
C HIS A 2 16.18 2.59 1.25
N ASP A 3 16.40 2.03 0.07
CA ASP A 3 17.05 2.72 -1.06
C ASP A 3 15.97 3.20 -2.05
N VAL A 4 16.18 4.35 -2.70
CA VAL A 4 15.33 4.81 -3.81
C VAL A 4 15.16 3.74 -4.89
N LEU A 5 16.16 2.89 -5.12
CA LEU A 5 16.04 1.77 -6.06
C LEU A 5 14.93 0.78 -5.67
N ASP A 6 14.67 0.60 -4.38
CA ASP A 6 13.61 -0.30 -3.90
C ASP A 6 12.23 0.26 -4.25
N ILE A 7 12.04 1.58 -4.10
CA ILE A 7 10.82 2.29 -4.51
C ILE A 7 10.61 2.16 -6.02
N ILE A 8 11.66 2.39 -6.81
CA ILE A 8 11.58 2.26 -8.28
C ILE A 8 11.17 0.85 -8.69
N ARG A 9 11.78 -0.18 -8.07
CA ARG A 9 11.43 -1.58 -8.33
C ARG A 9 10.00 -1.90 -7.92
N ASN A 10 9.54 -1.36 -6.80
CA ASN A 10 8.15 -1.51 -6.36
C ASN A 10 7.20 -0.94 -7.41
N VAL A 11 7.40 0.30 -7.84
CA VAL A 11 6.56 0.93 -8.87
C VAL A 11 6.60 0.15 -10.18
N GLN A 12 7.77 -0.33 -10.62
CA GLN A 12 7.88 -1.16 -11.83
C GLN A 12 7.09 -2.47 -11.71
N SER A 13 7.11 -3.12 -10.54
CA SER A 13 6.38 -4.37 -10.33
C SER A 13 4.86 -4.18 -10.39
N LEU A 14 4.34 -3.03 -9.94
CA LEU A 14 2.92 -2.67 -10.04
C LEU A 14 2.42 -2.67 -11.49
N TYR A 15 3.23 -2.14 -12.41
CA TYR A 15 2.86 -2.08 -13.83
C TYR A 15 3.10 -3.40 -14.56
N ALA A 16 4.07 -4.21 -14.10
CA ALA A 16 4.38 -5.49 -14.71
C ALA A 16 3.32 -6.58 -14.37
N LEU A 17 2.70 -6.49 -13.19
CA LEU A 17 1.72 -7.44 -12.70
C LEU A 17 0.31 -6.83 -12.74
N GLY A 18 -0.45 -7.14 -13.80
CA GLY A 18 -1.76 -6.55 -14.07
C GLY A 18 -2.73 -6.46 -12.87
N PRO A 19 -2.89 -7.49 -12.02
CA PRO A 19 -3.80 -7.44 -10.87
C PRO A 19 -3.36 -6.49 -9.74
N THR A 20 -2.05 -6.27 -9.59
CA THR A 20 -1.46 -5.57 -8.42
C THR A 20 -1.83 -4.09 -8.40
N LEU A 21 -1.81 -3.42 -9.56
CA LEU A 21 -2.25 -2.04 -9.68
C LEU A 21 -3.75 -1.88 -9.35
N GLY A 22 -4.58 -2.87 -9.72
CA GLY A 22 -5.99 -2.88 -9.35
C GLY A 22 -6.20 -2.91 -7.83
N ILE A 23 -5.47 -3.80 -7.14
CA ILE A 23 -5.51 -3.90 -5.67
C ILE A 23 -5.08 -2.57 -5.03
N LEU A 24 -4.01 -1.94 -5.52
CA LEU A 24 -3.55 -0.66 -4.99
C LEU A 24 -4.61 0.45 -5.18
N LYS A 25 -5.23 0.52 -6.36
CA LYS A 25 -6.30 1.51 -6.62
C LYS A 25 -7.50 1.33 -5.70
N ASP A 26 -7.87 0.09 -5.40
CA ASP A 26 -8.98 -0.16 -4.49
C ASP A 26 -8.59 0.09 -3.03
N PHE A 27 -7.33 -0.13 -2.65
CA PHE A 27 -6.79 0.29 -1.37
C PHE A 27 -6.86 1.82 -1.20
N GLU A 28 -6.41 2.57 -2.20
CA GLU A 28 -6.50 4.04 -2.26
C GLU A 28 -7.94 4.54 -2.14
N ARG A 29 -8.90 3.86 -2.80
CA ARG A 29 -10.32 4.21 -2.68
C ARG A 29 -10.81 4.12 -1.24
N VAL A 30 -10.37 3.12 -0.47
CA VAL A 30 -10.75 3.03 0.95
C VAL A 30 -10.19 4.21 1.76
N LEU A 31 -8.97 4.65 1.49
CA LEU A 31 -8.40 5.81 2.18
C LEU A 31 -9.18 7.10 1.89
N ASP A 32 -9.56 7.29 0.62
CA ASP A 32 -10.36 8.43 0.17
C ASP A 32 -11.77 8.43 0.76
N GLU A 33 -12.49 7.30 0.65
CA GLU A 33 -13.86 7.14 1.17
C GLU A 33 -13.97 7.17 2.70
N LEU A 34 -12.85 7.04 3.41
CA LEU A 34 -12.76 7.21 4.86
C LEU A 34 -12.31 8.62 5.28
N ASP A 35 -12.23 9.56 4.33
CA ASP A 35 -11.79 10.94 4.51
C ASP A 35 -10.39 11.04 5.15
N VAL A 36 -9.51 10.07 4.90
CA VAL A 36 -8.16 10.07 5.48
C VAL A 36 -7.34 11.25 4.94
N TYR A 37 -7.56 11.63 3.68
CA TYR A 37 -6.84 12.71 3.02
C TYR A 37 -7.24 14.13 3.48
N VAL A 38 -8.26 14.27 4.34
CA VAL A 38 -8.62 15.55 4.97
C VAL A 38 -7.63 15.95 6.06
N PHE A 39 -6.91 14.97 6.63
CA PHE A 39 -6.00 15.19 7.75
C PHE A 39 -4.61 15.66 7.26
N ASP A 40 -3.95 16.46 8.10
CA ASP A 40 -2.69 17.11 7.73
C ASP A 40 -1.61 16.12 7.27
N ASN A 41 -0.89 16.51 6.21
CA ASN A 41 0.18 15.79 5.51
C ASN A 41 -0.21 14.44 4.89
N TRP A 42 -1.39 13.85 5.13
CA TRP A 42 -1.79 12.57 4.50
C TRP A 42 -1.72 12.57 2.97
N PRO A 43 -2.16 13.62 2.25
CA PRO A 43 -2.03 13.69 0.79
C PRO A 43 -0.58 13.73 0.27
N GLU A 44 0.40 14.01 1.12
CA GLU A 44 1.82 14.09 0.75
C GLU A 44 2.52 12.72 0.79
N GLY A 45 1.81 11.65 1.16
CA GLY A 45 2.38 10.31 1.29
C GLY A 45 2.81 9.70 -0.02
N GLU A 46 4.00 9.13 -0.06
CA GLU A 46 4.50 8.37 -1.20
C GLU A 46 4.51 6.87 -0.90
N LEU A 47 4.07 6.03 -1.85
CA LEU A 47 4.13 4.58 -1.71
C LEU A 47 5.58 4.12 -1.61
N LEU A 48 5.92 3.50 -0.47
CA LEU A 48 7.23 2.91 -0.22
C LEU A 48 7.26 1.44 -0.61
N GLU A 49 6.22 0.68 -0.25
CA GLU A 49 6.14 -0.77 -0.50
C GLU A 49 4.68 -1.23 -0.62
N GLY A 50 4.46 -2.23 -1.48
CA GLY A 50 3.17 -2.90 -1.63
C GLY A 50 2.46 -2.53 -2.94
N PRO A 51 1.23 -3.05 -3.14
CA PRO A 51 0.44 -3.83 -2.18
C PRO A 51 0.95 -5.26 -2.05
N ILE A 52 1.12 -5.71 -0.80
CA ILE A 52 1.40 -7.11 -0.47
C ILE A 52 0.06 -7.81 -0.25
N ASP A 53 -0.33 -8.68 -1.19
CA ASP A 53 -1.59 -9.41 -1.14
C ASP A 53 -1.47 -10.70 -0.32
N ALA A 54 -1.99 -10.71 0.91
CA ALA A 54 -2.05 -11.87 1.77
C ALA A 54 -3.48 -12.46 1.83
N ARG A 55 -3.66 -13.62 2.47
CA ARG A 55 -4.96 -14.33 2.50
C ARG A 55 -6.14 -13.43 2.94
N HIS A 56 -5.98 -12.67 4.01
CA HIS A 56 -7.07 -11.87 4.61
C HIS A 56 -6.82 -10.36 4.57
N PHE A 57 -5.61 -9.95 4.21
CA PHE A 57 -5.18 -8.56 4.31
C PHE A 57 -4.39 -8.15 3.09
N VAL A 58 -4.48 -6.86 2.79
CA VAL A 58 -3.55 -6.18 1.89
C VAL A 58 -2.72 -5.22 2.74
N THR A 59 -1.40 -5.22 2.57
CA THR A 59 -0.51 -4.30 3.28
C THR A 59 0.17 -3.36 2.30
N CYS A 60 0.14 -2.06 2.60
CA CYS A 60 0.93 -1.03 1.92
C CYS A 60 1.69 -0.23 2.98
N SER A 61 2.90 0.18 2.64
CA SER A 61 3.70 1.11 3.43
C SER A 61 3.90 2.39 2.65
N PHE A 62 3.69 3.51 3.30
CA PHE A 62 3.84 4.85 2.75
C PHE A 62 4.90 5.61 3.53
N MET A 63 5.52 6.60 2.91
CA MET A 63 6.56 7.40 3.53
C MET A 63 6.31 8.89 3.41
N TRP A 64 6.83 9.62 4.40
CA TRP A 64 6.85 11.08 4.46
C TRP A 64 8.22 11.56 4.93
N PRO A 65 8.66 12.77 4.52
CA PRO A 65 9.76 13.45 5.20
C PRO A 65 9.54 13.53 6.72
N GLU A 66 10.62 13.53 7.51
CA GLU A 66 10.52 13.54 8.99
C GLU A 66 9.67 14.72 9.52
N GLU A 67 9.79 15.89 8.89
CA GLU A 67 9.08 17.13 9.21
C GLU A 67 7.62 17.16 8.72
N LYS A 68 7.20 16.15 7.95
CA LYS A 68 5.87 16.02 7.34
C LYS A 68 5.11 14.79 7.84
N MET A 69 5.31 14.42 9.11
CA MET A 69 4.58 13.30 9.72
C MET A 69 3.06 13.45 9.50
N PRO A 70 2.35 12.43 8.98
CA PRO A 70 0.90 12.50 8.78
C PRO A 70 0.16 12.51 10.12
N ASP A 71 -0.88 13.32 10.23
CA ASP A 71 -1.67 13.47 11.45
C ASP A 71 -2.23 12.10 11.91
N PRO A 72 -1.90 11.62 13.13
CA PRO A 72 -2.37 10.33 13.63
C PRO A 72 -3.90 10.16 13.64
N SER A 73 -4.67 11.25 13.62
CA SER A 73 -6.13 11.25 13.54
C SER A 73 -6.65 10.59 12.26
N GLY A 74 -5.94 10.74 11.14
CA GLY A 74 -6.26 10.01 9.90
C GLY A 74 -6.02 8.51 10.04
N GLY A 75 -4.95 8.12 10.73
CA GLY A 75 -4.66 6.71 11.01
C GLY A 75 -5.72 6.09 11.92
N LYS A 76 -6.25 6.87 12.87
CA LYS A 76 -7.35 6.45 13.75
C LYS A 76 -8.63 6.09 12.97
N ARG A 77 -8.97 6.82 11.89
CA ARG A 77 -10.12 6.47 11.02
C ARG A 77 -10.02 5.05 10.48
N LEU A 78 -8.81 4.62 10.15
CA LEU A 78 -8.54 3.26 9.66
C LEU A 78 -8.64 2.23 10.78
N LEU A 79 -8.12 2.53 11.98
CA LEU A 79 -8.25 1.65 13.15
C LEU A 79 -9.72 1.37 13.50
N ASP A 80 -10.57 2.40 13.43
CA ASP A 80 -12.03 2.28 13.68
C ASP A 80 -12.74 1.38 12.66
N ARG A 81 -12.08 1.03 11.54
CA ARG A 81 -12.57 0.13 10.48
C ARG A 81 -11.84 -1.22 10.42
N GLY A 82 -11.08 -1.56 11.47
CA GLY A 82 -10.41 -2.86 11.58
C GLY A 82 -9.06 -2.95 10.87
N CYS A 83 -8.53 -1.85 10.34
CA CYS A 83 -7.15 -1.79 9.87
C CYS A 83 -6.18 -1.83 11.05
N LYS A 84 -4.93 -2.20 10.75
CA LYS A 84 -3.79 -1.96 11.65
C LYS A 84 -2.89 -0.91 11.01
N VAL A 85 -2.52 0.10 11.79
CA VAL A 85 -1.66 1.20 11.36
C VAL A 85 -0.47 1.27 12.29
N THR A 86 0.74 1.31 11.74
CA THR A 86 1.98 1.49 12.51
C THR A 86 2.78 2.65 11.96
N TYR A 87 3.43 3.39 12.86
CA TYR A 87 4.30 4.52 12.53
C TYR A 87 5.72 4.17 12.96
N LYS A 88 6.68 4.34 12.07
CA LYS A 88 8.08 4.03 12.32
C LYS A 88 8.96 5.13 11.74
N LYS A 89 10.00 5.53 12.49
CA LYS A 89 11.09 6.34 11.94
C LYS A 89 12.05 5.45 11.16
N ASP A 90 12.44 5.87 9.97
CA ASP A 90 13.43 5.19 9.15
C ASP A 90 14.25 6.21 8.34
N GLU A 91 15.15 5.70 7.51
CA GLU A 91 16.03 6.47 6.65
C GLU A 91 15.90 6.02 5.19
N LEU A 92 15.78 7.01 4.29
CA LEU A 92 15.79 6.85 2.85
C LEU A 92 17.14 7.27 2.27
N LEU A 93 17.83 6.30 1.68
CA LEU A 93 19.10 6.53 1.00
C LEU A 93 18.86 7.04 -0.42
N LYS A 94 19.34 8.26 -0.71
CA LYS A 94 19.26 8.85 -2.05
C LYS A 94 20.66 9.16 -2.59
N PRO A 95 20.93 8.89 -3.88
CA PRO A 95 22.12 9.42 -4.52
C PRO A 95 22.11 10.95 -4.52
N ARG A 96 23.20 11.56 -4.06
CA ARG A 96 23.41 13.00 -4.10
C ARG A 96 23.43 13.50 -5.54
N VAL A 97 22.72 14.60 -5.79
CA VAL A 97 22.82 15.35 -7.05
C VAL A 97 24.23 15.95 -7.16
N ILE A 98 24.94 15.61 -8.23
CA ILE A 98 26.31 16.06 -8.45
C ILE A 98 26.31 17.54 -8.86
N LYS A 99 26.91 18.40 -8.04
CA LYS A 99 27.13 19.83 -8.36
C LYS A 99 28.61 20.19 -8.41
N SER A 100 29.46 19.41 -7.75
CA SER A 100 30.91 19.64 -7.65
C SER A 100 31.69 18.32 -7.65
N PRO A 101 33.02 18.35 -7.93
CA PRO A 101 33.88 17.16 -7.84
C PRO A 101 33.85 16.45 -6.48
N GLY A 102 33.52 17.18 -5.39
CA GLY A 102 33.42 16.61 -4.05
C GLY A 102 32.18 15.73 -3.83
N ASP A 103 31.20 15.76 -4.72
CA ASP A 103 29.95 15.01 -4.61
C ASP A 103 30.05 13.58 -5.15
N TYR A 104 31.11 13.27 -5.88
CA TYR A 104 31.38 11.91 -6.37
C TYR A 104 31.83 10.99 -5.24
N ARG A 105 31.45 9.71 -5.32
CA ARG A 105 32.13 8.68 -4.54
C ARG A 105 33.56 8.53 -5.08
N PRO A 106 34.57 8.43 -4.20
CA PRO A 106 35.96 8.30 -4.62
C PRO A 106 36.14 7.21 -5.69
N GLY A 107 36.75 7.57 -6.82
CA GLY A 107 37.03 6.64 -7.92
C GLY A 107 35.84 6.22 -8.78
N THR A 108 34.68 6.88 -8.67
CA THR A 108 33.50 6.58 -9.51
C THR A 108 32.83 7.84 -10.06
N THR A 109 31.99 7.67 -11.08
CA THR A 109 31.09 8.73 -11.59
C THR A 109 29.74 8.79 -10.87
N LYS A 110 29.55 7.98 -9.81
CA LYS A 110 28.31 7.94 -9.02
C LYS A 110 28.38 8.96 -7.89
N GLY A 111 27.27 9.66 -7.64
CA GLY A 111 27.14 10.55 -6.49
C GLY A 111 27.22 9.80 -5.16
N LYS A 112 27.69 10.47 -4.10
CA LYS A 112 27.62 9.98 -2.71
C LYS A 112 26.18 9.62 -2.32
N ILE A 113 26.02 8.76 -1.33
CA ILE A 113 24.68 8.43 -0.79
C ILE A 113 24.45 9.34 0.40
N ASP A 114 23.33 10.06 0.36
CA ASP A 114 22.84 10.84 1.48
C ASP A 114 21.66 10.11 2.11
N SER A 115 21.64 10.08 3.45
CA SER A 115 20.52 9.56 4.23
C SER A 115 19.53 10.69 4.53
N HIS A 116 18.25 10.41 4.32
CA HIS A 116 17.16 11.35 4.57
C HIS A 116 16.21 10.71 5.60
N PRO A 117 16.00 11.34 6.77
CA PRO A 117 15.09 10.79 7.76
C PRO A 117 13.64 10.88 7.25
N ILE A 118 12.90 9.80 7.46
CA ILE A 118 11.51 9.66 7.02
C ILE A 118 10.65 9.03 8.11
N TRP A 119 9.35 9.30 8.02
CA TRP A 119 8.32 8.47 8.64
C TRP A 119 7.87 7.42 7.65
N VAL A 120 7.66 6.20 8.15
CA VAL A 120 7.01 5.10 7.44
C VAL A 120 5.71 4.79 8.17
N VAL A 121 4.60 4.82 7.43
CA VAL A 121 3.28 4.37 7.91
C VAL A 121 2.92 3.09 7.17
N GLU A 122 2.92 1.98 7.90
CA GLU A 122 2.44 0.70 7.39
C GLU A 122 0.95 0.57 7.73
N ILE A 123 0.14 0.31 6.71
CA ILE A 123 -1.30 0.09 6.82
C ILE A 123 -1.60 -1.32 6.35
N ARG A 124 -2.10 -2.14 7.27
CA ARG A 124 -2.60 -3.49 6.99
C ARG A 124 -4.13 -3.46 7.01
N MET A 125 -4.73 -3.58 5.83
CA MET A 125 -6.16 -3.41 5.59
C MET A 125 -6.86 -4.76 5.36
N PRO A 126 -8.01 -5.03 5.99
CA PRO A 126 -8.80 -6.23 5.72
C PRO A 126 -9.33 -6.23 4.27
N LYS A 127 -9.27 -7.39 3.60
CA LYS A 127 -9.84 -7.53 2.24
C LYS A 127 -11.33 -7.27 2.17
N GLU A 128 -12.06 -7.64 3.23
CA GLU A 128 -13.49 -7.37 3.37
C GLU A 128 -13.79 -5.86 3.31
N LEU A 129 -13.00 -5.04 4.01
CA LEU A 129 -13.14 -3.59 3.98
C LEU A 129 -12.97 -3.05 2.56
N ILE A 130 -11.95 -3.53 1.84
CA ILE A 130 -11.72 -3.15 0.44
C ILE A 130 -12.93 -3.54 -0.43
N GLY A 131 -13.42 -4.78 -0.29
CA GLY A 131 -14.62 -5.27 -0.99
C GLY A 131 -15.84 -4.36 -0.78
N ASN A 132 -16.05 -3.91 0.45
CA ASN A 132 -17.21 -3.07 0.80
C ASN A 132 -17.22 -1.73 0.05
N PHE A 133 -16.05 -1.16 -0.23
CA PHE A 133 -15.90 0.09 -0.99
C PHE A 133 -15.75 -0.14 -2.51
N LYS A 134 -15.48 -1.38 -2.96
CA LYS A 134 -15.43 -1.69 -4.40
C LYS A 134 -16.81 -1.70 -5.05
N TYR A 135 -17.82 -2.23 -4.35
CA TYR A 135 -19.11 -2.55 -4.97
C TYR A 135 -20.26 -1.59 -4.59
N GLY A 136 -20.01 -0.59 -3.73
CA GLY A 136 -21.07 0.17 -3.09
C GLY A 136 -21.84 -0.71 -2.09
N LYS A 137 -22.44 -0.10 -1.06
CA LYS A 137 -23.16 -0.82 0.02
C LYS A 137 -24.27 -1.76 -0.47
N ASP A 138 -24.73 -1.61 -1.71
CA ASP A 138 -25.91 -2.29 -2.24
C ASP A 138 -25.63 -3.67 -2.90
N ASN A 139 -24.37 -4.06 -3.08
CA ASN A 139 -23.99 -5.30 -3.81
C ASN A 139 -23.37 -6.40 -2.93
N ILE A 140 -23.23 -6.17 -1.62
CA ILE A 140 -22.54 -7.11 -0.72
C ILE A 140 -23.50 -8.20 -0.22
N GLU A 141 -24.82 -7.94 -0.22
CA GLU A 141 -25.82 -8.94 0.21
C GLU A 141 -25.99 -10.12 -0.79
N SER A 142 -25.44 -10.03 -2.01
CA SER A 142 -25.70 -10.99 -3.09
C SER A 142 -24.55 -11.93 -3.43
N GLN A 143 -23.39 -11.84 -2.76
CA GLN A 143 -22.23 -12.71 -3.05
C GLN A 143 -22.10 -13.94 -2.12
N ASP A 144 -22.75 -13.94 -0.96
CA ASP A 144 -22.70 -15.10 -0.04
C ASP A 144 -23.59 -16.29 -0.49
N GLU A 145 -24.52 -16.08 -1.44
CA GLU A 145 -25.40 -17.16 -1.93
C GLU A 145 -24.84 -17.97 -3.11
N THR A 146 -23.80 -17.47 -3.80
CA THR A 146 -23.29 -18.14 -5.01
C THR A 146 -22.25 -19.24 -4.76
N ASP A 147 -21.62 -19.31 -3.58
CA ASP A 147 -20.60 -20.32 -3.27
C ASP A 147 -21.17 -21.63 -2.67
N THR A 148 -22.46 -21.67 -2.31
CA THR A 148 -23.10 -22.90 -1.79
C THR A 148 -23.78 -23.76 -2.86
N GLN A 149 -23.92 -23.29 -4.10
CA GLN A 149 -24.63 -24.04 -5.15
C GLN A 149 -23.74 -24.89 -6.08
N GLN A 150 -22.41 -24.71 -6.09
CA GLN A 150 -21.52 -25.53 -6.94
C GLN A 150 -21.02 -26.83 -6.29
N ALA A 151 -21.31 -27.09 -5.00
CA ALA A 151 -20.91 -28.33 -4.33
C ALA A 151 -21.95 -29.46 -4.42
N GLY A 152 -23.14 -29.22 -4.99
CA GLY A 152 -24.27 -30.16 -5.00
C GLY A 152 -24.40 -31.09 -6.22
N ASP A 153 -23.74 -30.79 -7.34
CA ASP A 153 -24.13 -31.36 -8.65
C ASP A 153 -23.19 -32.44 -9.22
N LEU A 154 -22.28 -33.00 -8.42
CA LEU A 154 -21.30 -33.99 -8.88
C LEU A 154 -21.56 -35.44 -8.44
N ASN A 155 -22.75 -35.76 -7.90
CA ASN A 155 -23.01 -37.10 -7.33
C ASN A 155 -24.15 -37.91 -7.96
N THR A 156 -24.61 -37.59 -9.18
CA THR A 156 -25.65 -38.38 -9.86
C THR A 156 -25.33 -38.62 -11.33
N LEU A 157 -24.23 -39.31 -11.62
CA LEU A 157 -24.00 -39.97 -12.91
C LEU A 157 -23.31 -41.32 -12.69
N ASP A 158 -23.98 -42.20 -11.95
CA ASP A 158 -23.72 -43.66 -12.00
C ASP A 158 -24.98 -44.39 -11.52
N ALA A 159 -25.92 -44.61 -12.44
CA ALA A 159 -26.87 -45.72 -12.46
C ALA A 159 -27.92 -45.49 -13.56
N SER A 160 -27.72 -46.12 -14.72
CA SER A 160 -28.74 -46.85 -15.52
C SER A 160 -28.12 -47.37 -16.81
#